data_AF-A0A5C7PGF5-F1
#
_entry.id   AF-A0A5C7PGF5-F1
#
_cell.length_a   1.000
_cell.length_b   1.000
_cell.length_c   1.000
_cell.angle_alpha   90.00
_cell.angle_beta   90.00
_cell.angle_gamma   90.00
#
_symmetry.space_group_name_H-M   'P 1'
#
loop_
_entity.id
_entity.type
_entity.pdbx_description
1 polymer ?
#
loop_
_entity_poly.entity_id
_entity_poly.type
_entity_poly.pdbx_seq_one_letter_code
_entity_poly.pdbx_strand_id
1 'polypeptide(L)'
;MSIARFNVGNVEEVRDLALSDIPDHKRYLWRTIVDLPPVIDRRIESVEPAGWQVGATDAVRVYVVSRRPRDEQLRAVKFECQRRIIAATGAADIIGCLIKQHNGVSAEVQAEIIRLRNKSNEIEGLDPLPADWDSDARWNA
;
A
#
# COMPACT_ATOMS: atom_id res chain seq x y z
N MET A 1 -10.21 21.08 10.49
CA MET A 1 -9.12 21.73 9.73
C MET A 1 -8.06 22.03 10.76
N SER A 2 -6.84 21.54 10.57
CA SER A 2 -5.82 21.58 11.62
C SER A 2 -4.78 22.67 11.32
N ILE A 3 -4.16 23.20 12.37
CA ILE A 3 -3.10 24.21 12.29
C ILE A 3 -1.85 23.74 13.03
N ALA A 4 -0.69 24.23 12.58
CA ALA A 4 0.60 23.97 13.17
C ALA A 4 1.19 25.26 13.75
N ARG A 5 1.69 25.20 14.99
CA ARG A 5 2.59 26.22 15.53
C ARG A 5 3.99 25.91 15.05
N PHE A 6 4.70 26.93 14.59
CA PHE A 6 6.08 26.76 14.15
C PHE A 6 7.03 27.69 14.89
N ASN A 7 8.28 27.27 14.99
CA ASN A 7 9.39 28.02 15.57
C ASN A 7 10.65 27.71 14.77
N VAL A 8 11.34 28.76 14.30
CA VAL A 8 12.58 28.66 13.51
C VAL A 8 12.50 27.56 12.42
N GLY A 9 11.42 27.56 11.64
CA GLY A 9 11.22 26.62 10.52
C GLY A 9 10.75 25.21 10.90
N ASN A 10 10.58 24.89 12.19
CA ASN A 10 10.11 23.59 12.66
C ASN A 10 8.68 23.68 13.20
N VAL A 11 7.88 22.63 12.98
CA VAL A 11 6.57 22.49 13.62
C VAL A 11 6.76 21.97 15.04
N GLU A 12 6.28 22.72 16.03
CA GLU A 12 6.38 22.36 17.46
C GLU A 12 5.08 21.76 18.00
N GLU A 13 3.94 22.18 17.46
CA GLU A 13 2.63 21.84 17.99
C GLU A 13 1.61 21.75 16.86
N VAL A 14 0.74 20.75 16.90
CA VAL A 14 -0.38 20.60 15.97
C VAL A 14 -1.68 20.62 16.77
N ARG A 15 -2.65 21.41 16.31
CA ARG A 15 -3.98 21.49 16.93
C ARG A 15 -5.07 21.33 15.88
N ASP A 16 -6.14 20.65 16.25
CA ASP A 16 -7.34 20.56 15.41
C ASP A 16 -8.30 21.70 15.72
N LEU A 17 -8.02 22.87 15.16
CA LEU A 17 -8.83 24.08 15.28
C LEU A 17 -8.56 24.99 14.09
N ALA A 18 -9.49 25.90 13.79
CA ALA A 18 -9.33 26.81 12.67
C ALA A 18 -8.41 27.98 13.03
N LEU A 19 -7.68 28.53 12.05
CA LEU A 19 -6.80 29.67 12.28
C LEU A 19 -7.56 30.90 12.80
N SER A 20 -8.84 31.03 12.46
CA SER A 20 -9.75 32.05 12.99
C SER A 20 -9.89 32.01 14.50
N ASP A 21 -9.77 30.83 15.11
CA ASP A 21 -9.97 30.60 16.54
C ASP A 21 -8.73 31.01 17.37
N ILE A 22 -7.60 31.25 16.71
CA ILE A 22 -6.40 31.81 17.33
C ILE A 22 -6.55 33.33 17.45
N PRO A 23 -6.25 33.92 18.62
CA PRO A 23 -6.23 35.38 18.78
C PRO A 23 -5.32 36.06 17.75
N ASP A 24 -5.77 37.17 17.16
CA ASP A 24 -5.07 37.89 16.08
C ASP A 24 -3.59 38.11 16.36
N HIS A 25 -3.26 38.59 17.57
CA HIS A 25 -1.90 38.87 18.01
C HIS A 25 -1.01 37.63 18.17
N LYS A 26 -1.54 36.40 18.01
CA LYS A 26 -0.78 35.14 18.03
C LYS A 26 -0.83 34.40 16.69
N ARG A 27 -1.71 34.77 15.75
CA ARG A 27 -1.88 34.05 14.46
C ARG A 27 -0.60 33.95 13.65
N TYR A 28 0.31 34.92 13.78
CA TYR A 28 1.60 34.92 13.08
C TYR A 28 2.48 33.69 13.40
N LEU A 29 2.29 33.07 14.58
CA LEU A 29 2.98 31.86 15.03
C LEU A 29 2.39 30.56 14.46
N TRP A 30 1.26 30.64 13.75
CA TRP A 30 0.51 29.48 13.28
C TRP A 30 0.43 29.46 11.75
N ARG A 31 0.33 28.25 11.20
CA ARG A 31 0.15 27.99 9.76
C ARG A 31 -0.95 26.96 9.57
N THR A 32 -1.69 27.09 8.48
CA THR A 32 -2.65 26.05 8.07
C THR A 32 -1.90 24.81 7.62
N ILE A 33 -2.35 23.65 8.07
CA ILE A 33 -1.73 22.38 7.66
C ILE A 33 -2.26 21.97 6.29
N VAL A 34 -1.34 21.65 5.38
CA VAL A 34 -1.63 20.93 4.14
C VAL A 34 -1.11 19.52 4.31
N ASP A 35 -2.03 18.57 4.43
CA ASP A 35 -1.73 17.15 4.57
C ASP A 35 -2.29 16.38 3.37
N LEU A 36 -1.46 16.25 2.33
CA LEU A 36 -1.80 15.59 1.08
C LEU A 36 -0.78 14.48 0.82
N PRO A 37 -1.03 13.24 1.26
CA PRO A 37 -0.15 12.12 0.95
C PRO A 37 -0.08 11.89 -0.57
N PRO A 38 1.10 11.55 -1.12
CA PRO A 38 1.24 11.22 -2.53
C PRO A 38 0.40 9.99 -2.90
N VAL A 39 -0.04 9.95 -4.16
CA VAL A 39 -0.65 8.75 -4.74
C VAL A 39 0.48 7.77 -5.05
N ILE A 40 0.44 6.60 -4.41
CA ILE A 40 1.45 5.54 -4.58
C ILE A 40 0.79 4.24 -5.02
N ASP A 41 1.56 3.34 -5.63
CA ASP A 41 1.14 1.95 -5.76
C ASP A 41 1.43 1.21 -4.45
N ARG A 42 0.41 1.10 -3.60
CA ARG A 42 0.51 0.45 -2.28
C ARG A 42 0.98 -1.02 -2.32
N ARG A 43 1.01 -1.66 -3.49
CA ARG A 43 1.47 -3.04 -3.67
C ARG A 43 2.99 -3.14 -3.62
N ILE A 44 3.69 -2.13 -4.15
CA ILE A 44 5.15 -2.11 -4.29
C ILE A 44 5.80 -0.94 -3.56
N GLU A 45 5.02 0.04 -3.14
CA GLU A 45 5.47 1.25 -2.45
C GLU A 45 4.86 1.37 -1.07
N SER A 46 5.58 2.06 -0.20
CA SER A 46 5.16 2.53 1.11
C SER A 46 5.35 4.03 1.18
N VAL A 47 4.45 4.70 1.91
CA VAL A 47 4.53 6.14 2.17
C VAL A 47 4.60 6.37 3.66
N GLU A 48 5.60 7.13 4.08
CA GLU A 48 5.82 7.48 5.48
C GLU A 48 5.95 9.00 5.64
N PRO A 49 5.37 9.59 6.69
CA PRO A 49 5.61 11.00 7.00
C PRO A 49 7.09 11.22 7.30
N ALA A 50 7.74 12.11 6.55
CA ALA A 50 9.14 12.42 6.71
C ALA A 50 9.38 13.70 7.54
N GLY A 51 8.38 14.57 7.62
CA GLY A 51 8.46 15.79 8.40
C GLY A 51 7.54 16.89 7.87
N TRP A 52 7.95 18.13 8.10
CA TRP A 52 7.20 19.32 7.71
C TRP A 52 8.08 20.26 6.92
N GLN A 53 7.51 20.85 5.88
CA GLN A 53 8.05 22.01 5.20
C GLN A 53 7.19 23.22 5.56
N VAL A 54 7.77 24.19 6.27
CA VAL A 54 7.05 25.38 6.72
C VAL A 54 7.23 26.49 5.68
N GLY A 55 6.13 26.85 5.02
CA GLY A 55 6.02 27.96 4.09
C GLY A 55 5.61 29.28 4.76
N ALA A 56 5.38 30.29 3.93
CA ALA A 56 4.97 31.62 4.41
C ALA A 56 3.56 31.62 5.02
N THR A 57 2.65 30.79 4.49
CA THR A 57 1.23 30.74 4.87
C THR A 57 0.78 29.37 5.38
N ASP A 58 1.48 28.32 4.97
CA ASP A 58 1.14 26.91 5.23
C ASP A 58 2.31 26.12 5.83
N ALA A 59 1.96 25.00 6.45
CA ALA A 59 2.90 23.95 6.81
C ALA A 59 2.50 22.69 6.05
N VAL A 60 3.34 22.25 5.13
CA VAL A 60 3.08 21.11 4.24
C VAL A 60 3.71 19.88 4.87
N ARG A 61 2.94 18.80 5.03
CA ARG A 61 3.49 17.52 5.46
C ARG A 61 4.28 16.91 4.31
N VAL A 62 5.55 16.60 4.56
CA VAL A 62 6.43 15.97 3.58
C VAL A 62 6.38 14.46 3.79
N TYR A 63 6.32 13.73 2.70
CA TYR A 63 6.25 12.28 2.66
C TYR A 63 7.46 11.69 1.94
N VAL A 64 7.97 10.58 2.44
CA VAL A 64 8.94 9.74 1.73
C VAL A 64 8.19 8.55 1.15
N VAL A 65 8.37 8.34 -0.15
CA VAL A 65 7.91 7.15 -0.85
C VAL A 65 9.09 6.21 -1.01
N SER A 66 8.96 5.00 -0.49
CA SER A 66 9.97 3.95 -0.56
C SER A 66 9.38 2.72 -1.25
N ARG A 67 10.23 1.94 -1.93
CA ARG A 67 9.82 0.62 -2.40
C ARG A 67 9.77 -0.33 -1.21
N ARG A 68 8.72 -1.14 -1.15
CA ARG A 68 8.59 -2.21 -0.16
C ARG A 68 9.76 -3.18 -0.28
N PRO A 69 10.22 -3.78 0.83
CA PRO A 69 11.24 -4.82 0.79
C PRO A 69 10.86 -5.93 -0.19
N ARG A 70 11.85 -6.50 -0.89
CA ARG A 70 11.63 -7.56 -1.87
C ARG A 70 10.84 -8.73 -1.28
N ASP A 71 11.12 -9.12 -0.03
CA ASP A 71 10.39 -10.21 0.64
C ASP A 71 8.91 -9.90 0.88
N GLU A 72 8.54 -8.64 1.04
CA GLU A 72 7.13 -8.23 1.14
C GLU A 72 6.46 -8.26 -0.23
N GLN A 73 7.15 -7.81 -1.27
CA GLN A 73 6.70 -7.89 -2.65
C GLN A 73 6.46 -9.34 -3.09
N LEU A 74 7.41 -10.25 -2.80
CA LEU A 74 7.28 -11.68 -3.10
C LEU A 74 6.13 -12.33 -2.32
N ARG A 75 5.93 -11.94 -1.06
CA ARG A 75 4.77 -12.38 -0.28
C ARG A 75 3.44 -11.95 -0.91
N ALA A 76 3.37 -10.73 -1.45
CA ALA A 76 2.17 -10.25 -2.15
C ALA A 76 1.83 -11.11 -3.38
N VAL A 77 2.84 -11.47 -4.19
CA VAL A 77 2.68 -12.37 -5.34
C VAL A 77 2.14 -13.74 -4.91
N LYS A 78 2.71 -14.33 -3.85
CA LYS A 78 2.24 -15.61 -3.31
C LYS A 78 0.82 -15.55 -2.76
N PHE A 79 0.45 -14.46 -2.10
CA PHE A 79 -0.93 -14.29 -1.62
C PHE A 79 -1.93 -14.19 -2.76
N GLU A 80 -1.58 -13.51 -3.85
CA GLU A 80 -2.44 -13.44 -5.03
C GLU A 80 -2.56 -14.79 -5.73
N CYS A 81 -1.44 -15.51 -5.89
CA CYS A 81 -1.44 -16.89 -6.36
C CYS A 81 -2.40 -17.76 -5.53
N GLN A 82 -2.31 -17.66 -4.21
CA GLN A 82 -3.13 -18.43 -3.29
C GLN A 82 -4.61 -18.04 -3.37
N ARG A 83 -4.92 -16.75 -3.51
CA ARG A 83 -6.30 -16.26 -3.73
C ARG A 83 -6.90 -16.87 -4.99
N ARG A 84 -6.13 -16.93 -6.07
CA ARG A 84 -6.55 -17.54 -7.35
C ARG A 84 -6.71 -19.05 -7.23
N ILE A 85 -5.83 -19.75 -6.51
CA ILE A 85 -5.96 -21.19 -6.22
C ILE A 85 -7.23 -21.48 -5.39
N ILE A 86 -7.57 -20.65 -4.40
CA ILE A 86 -8.82 -20.75 -3.64
C ILE A 86 -10.03 -20.63 -4.57
N ALA A 87 -10.01 -19.65 -5.48
CA ALA A 87 -11.07 -19.47 -6.47
C ALA A 87 -11.18 -20.66 -7.44
N ALA A 88 -10.05 -21.16 -7.97
CA ALA A 88 -10.03 -22.30 -8.89
C ALA A 88 -10.54 -23.61 -8.27
N THR A 89 -10.30 -23.80 -6.97
CA THR A 89 -10.85 -24.94 -6.21
C THR A 89 -12.30 -24.74 -5.76
N GLY A 90 -12.87 -23.55 -5.97
CA GLY A 90 -14.19 -23.16 -5.49
C GLY A 90 -14.30 -23.19 -3.96
N ALA A 91 -13.20 -22.99 -3.24
CA ALA A 91 -13.19 -22.92 -1.78
C ALA A 91 -13.52 -21.50 -1.31
N ALA A 92 -14.05 -21.37 -0.08
CA ALA A 92 -14.32 -20.07 0.53
C ALA A 92 -13.06 -19.46 1.18
N ASP A 93 -12.12 -20.30 1.59
CA ASP A 93 -10.90 -19.91 2.30
C ASP A 93 -9.76 -20.91 2.04
N ILE A 94 -8.62 -20.64 2.67
CA ILE A 94 -7.41 -21.48 2.57
C ILE A 94 -7.62 -22.89 3.14
N ILE A 95 -8.39 -23.03 4.22
CA ILE A 95 -8.59 -24.32 4.90
C ILE A 95 -9.42 -25.23 4.00
N GLY A 96 -10.54 -24.73 3.48
CA GLY A 96 -11.38 -25.44 2.52
C GLY A 96 -10.64 -25.79 1.24
N CYS A 97 -9.76 -24.90 0.78
CA CYS A 97 -8.92 -25.15 -0.39
C CYS A 97 -7.96 -26.34 -0.17
N LEU A 98 -7.32 -26.40 1.00
CA LEU A 98 -6.44 -27.51 1.37
C LEU A 98 -7.21 -28.83 1.51
N ILE A 99 -8.38 -28.81 2.14
CA ILE A 99 -9.25 -29.99 2.28
C ILE A 99 -9.64 -30.54 0.90
N LYS A 100 -10.06 -29.67 -0.02
CA LYS A 100 -10.42 -30.09 -1.39
C LYS A 100 -9.23 -30.67 -2.15
N GLN A 101 -8.06 -30.02 -2.07
CA GLN A 101 -6.83 -30.54 -2.68
C GLN A 101 -6.46 -31.92 -2.11
N HIS A 102 -6.61 -32.12 -0.79
CA HIS A 102 -6.32 -33.39 -0.13
C HIS A 102 -7.29 -34.51 -0.52
N ASN A 103 -8.60 -34.19 -0.61
CA ASN A 103 -9.65 -35.14 -0.99
C ASN A 103 -9.65 -35.47 -2.48
N GLY A 104 -8.84 -34.77 -3.28
CA GLY A 104 -8.80 -34.90 -4.73
C GLY A 104 -9.67 -33.85 -5.41
N VAL A 105 -9.05 -33.09 -6.30
CA VAL A 105 -9.72 -32.19 -7.25
C VAL A 105 -9.75 -32.84 -8.63
N SER A 106 -10.56 -32.31 -9.55
CA SER A 106 -10.54 -32.78 -10.94
C SER A 106 -9.16 -32.56 -11.57
N ALA A 107 -8.83 -33.35 -12.59
CA ALA A 107 -7.57 -33.20 -13.32
C ALA A 107 -7.41 -31.77 -13.90
N GLU A 108 -8.52 -31.16 -14.32
CA GLU A 108 -8.56 -29.77 -14.82
C GLU A 108 -8.17 -28.77 -13.74
N VAL A 109 -8.77 -28.87 -12.55
CA VAL A 109 -8.44 -27.99 -11.41
C VAL A 109 -7.00 -28.22 -10.97
N GLN A 110 -6.51 -29.46 -10.98
CA GLN A 110 -5.12 -29.76 -10.65
C GLN A 110 -4.14 -29.12 -11.65
N ALA A 111 -4.43 -29.19 -12.95
CA ALA A 111 -3.65 -28.55 -13.99
C ALA A 111 -3.63 -27.02 -13.82
N GLU A 112 -4.77 -26.43 -13.48
CA GLU A 112 -4.88 -24.99 -13.21
C GLU A 112 -4.06 -24.56 -11.99
N ILE A 113 -4.08 -25.33 -10.89
CA ILE A 113 -3.25 -25.04 -9.71
C ILE A 113 -1.76 -25.07 -10.07
N ILE A 114 -1.33 -26.04 -10.87
CA ILE A 114 0.07 -26.14 -11.33
C ILE A 114 0.44 -24.93 -12.19
N ARG A 115 -0.44 -24.55 -13.13
CA ARG A 115 -0.27 -23.36 -13.97
C ARG A 115 -0.10 -22.10 -13.14
N LEU A 116 -0.97 -21.88 -12.15
CA LEU A 116 -0.92 -20.73 -11.24
C LEU A 116 0.39 -20.70 -10.42
N ARG A 117 0.83 -21.86 -9.89
CA ARG A 117 2.10 -21.95 -9.15
C ARG A 117 3.30 -21.64 -10.03
N ASN A 118 3.32 -22.15 -11.26
CA ASN A 118 4.37 -21.85 -12.23
C ASN A 118 4.40 -20.36 -12.59
N LYS A 119 3.22 -19.75 -12.76
CA LYS A 119 3.11 -18.32 -13.04
C LYS A 119 3.59 -17.46 -11.88
N SER A 120 3.28 -17.85 -10.64
CA SER A 120 3.84 -17.21 -9.44
C SER A 120 5.36 -17.23 -9.48
N ASN A 121 5.98 -18.39 -9.72
CA ASN A 121 7.43 -18.52 -9.79
C ASN A 121 8.05 -17.65 -10.90
N GLU A 122 7.38 -17.55 -12.06
CA GLU A 122 7.79 -16.67 -13.16
C GLU A 122 7.79 -15.19 -12.71
N ILE A 123 6.69 -14.73 -12.11
CA ILE A 123 6.54 -13.34 -11.64
C ILE A 123 7.54 -13.04 -10.52
N GLU A 124 7.72 -13.96 -9.57
CA GLU A 124 8.69 -13.87 -8.48
C GLU A 124 10.14 -13.75 -8.97
N GLY A 125 10.43 -14.24 -10.18
CA GLY A 125 11.73 -14.11 -10.84
C GLY A 125 12.00 -12.76 -11.48
N LEU A 126 10.99 -11.88 -11.61
CA LEU A 126 11.12 -10.58 -12.26
C LEU A 126 11.59 -9.51 -11.26
N ASP A 127 12.67 -8.79 -11.59
CA ASP A 127 13.15 -7.65 -10.80
C ASP A 127 13.41 -6.43 -11.70
N PRO A 128 12.64 -5.33 -11.56
CA PRO A 128 11.54 -5.14 -10.60
C PRO A 128 10.32 -6.02 -10.90
N LEU A 129 9.44 -6.22 -9.90
CA LEU A 129 8.12 -6.80 -10.17
C LEU A 129 7.36 -5.93 -11.20
N PRO A 130 6.65 -6.54 -12.16
CA PRO A 130 5.80 -5.80 -13.09
C PRO A 130 4.70 -5.03 -12.33
N ALA A 131 4.36 -3.83 -12.79
CA ALA A 131 3.29 -3.03 -12.16
C ALA A 131 1.90 -3.73 -12.22
N ASP A 132 1.70 -4.58 -13.23
CA ASP A 132 0.49 -5.35 -13.50
C ASP A 132 0.58 -6.79 -12.96
N TRP A 133 1.46 -7.06 -11.99
CA TRP A 133 1.71 -8.41 -11.46
C TRP A 133 0.46 -9.13 -10.95
N ASP A 134 -0.58 -8.40 -10.54
CA ASP A 134 -1.83 -8.94 -10.00
C ASP A 134 -3.01 -8.94 -11.00
N SER A 135 -2.79 -8.44 -12.22
CA SER A 135 -3.84 -8.30 -13.23
C SER A 135 -4.27 -9.65 -13.82
N ASP A 136 -5.55 -9.82 -14.10
CA ASP A 136 -6.05 -11.04 -14.75
C ASP A 136 -5.39 -11.31 -16.10
N ALA A 137 -5.07 -10.26 -16.86
CA ALA A 137 -4.36 -10.39 -18.12
C ALA A 137 -3.03 -11.12 -17.96
N ARG A 138 -2.24 -10.76 -16.93
CA ARG A 138 -0.96 -11.41 -16.67
C ARG A 138 -1.12 -12.83 -16.16
N TRP A 139 -2.09 -13.08 -15.30
CA TRP A 139 -2.33 -14.41 -14.75
C TRP A 139 -2.99 -15.37 -15.73
N ASN A 140 -3.51 -14.89 -16.86
CA ASN A 140 -4.12 -15.69 -17.92
C ASN A 140 -3.30 -15.74 -19.22
N ALA A 141 -2.16 -15.04 -19.26
CA ALA A 141 -1.18 -15.06 -20.36
C ALA A 141 -0.16 -16.19 -20.17
#